data_AF-A0A4S2KX03-F1
#
_entry.id   AF-A0A4S2KX03-F1
#
_cell.length_a   1.000
_cell.length_b   1.000
_cell.length_c   1.000
_cell.angle_alpha   90.00
_cell.angle_beta   90.00
_cell.angle_gamma   90.00
#
_symmetry.space_group_name_H-M   'P 1'
#
loop_
_entity.id
_entity.type
_entity.pdbx_description
1 polymer ?
#
loop_
_entity_poly.entity_id
_entity_poly.type
_entity_poly.pdbx_seq_one_letter_code
_entity_poly.pdbx_strand_id
1 'polypeptide(L)' 'MVPFKNNGHLTDAQINFNNYICPARVMVERAIGLLKGRFRSLLDKLYMRNLIPKYIIACCVLHNICILNND' A
#
# COMPACT_ATOMS: atom_id res chain seq x y z
N MET A 1 10.21 -4.45 2.08
CA MET A 1 11.46 -4.17 2.82
C MET A 1 11.13 -3.60 4.19
N VAL A 2 11.92 -3.93 5.20
CA VAL A 2 11.70 -3.52 6.59
C VAL A 2 12.75 -2.45 6.96
N PRO A 3 12.35 -1.27 7.47
CA PRO A 3 13.30 -0.26 7.93
C PRO A 3 14.07 -0.76 9.16
N PHE A 4 15.30 -0.28 9.32
CA PHE A 4 16.11 -0.56 10.51
C PHE A 4 15.47 0.09 11.73
N LYS A 5 15.33 -0.67 12.82
CA LYS A 5 14.80 -0.15 14.08
C LYS A 5 15.79 0.86 14.67
N ASN A 6 15.33 2.08 14.94
CA ASN A 6 16.18 3.09 15.55
C ASN A 6 16.34 2.82 17.06
N ASN A 7 17.49 2.23 17.41
CA ASN A 7 17.90 2.00 18.80
C ASN A 7 19.00 2.98 19.25
N GLY A 8 19.20 4.09 18.54
CA GLY A 8 20.25 5.08 18.81
C GLY A 8 21.63 4.76 18.21
N HIS A 9 21.80 3.59 17.60
CA HIS A 9 23.07 3.12 17.02
C HIS A 9 22.93 2.73 15.54
N LEU A 10 22.24 3.55 14.74
CA LEU A 10 22.14 3.33 13.30
C LEU A 10 23.41 3.84 12.61
N THR A 11 23.91 3.07 11.62
CA THR A 11 24.96 3.56 10.73
C THR A 11 24.38 4.55 9.71
N ASP A 12 25.21 5.41 9.13
CA ASP A 12 24.77 6.38 8.12
C ASP A 12 24.10 5.70 6.92
N ALA A 13 24.58 4.52 6.52
CA ALA A 13 23.96 3.72 5.47
C ALA A 13 22.54 3.24 5.84
N GLN A 14 22.32 2.85 7.10
CA GLN A 14 21.01 2.45 7.60
C GLN A 14 20.05 3.64 7.72
N ILE A 15 20.56 4.80 8.15
CA ILE A 15 19.78 6.06 8.19
C ILE A 15 19.36 6.42 6.77
N ASN A 16 20.30 6.42 5.82
CA ASN A 16 20.02 6.72 4.42
C ASN A 16 18.99 5.74 3.82
N PHE A 17 19.13 4.44 4.09
CA PHE A 17 18.14 3.44 3.69
C PHE A 17 16.75 3.73 4.26
N ASN A 18 16.67 4.02 5.57
CA ASN A 18 15.41 4.36 6.23
C ASN A 18 14.77 5.62 5.62
N ASN A 19 15.58 6.63 5.28
CA ASN A 19 15.09 7.86 4.67
C ASN A 19 14.41 7.63 3.31
N TYR A 20 14.83 6.64 2.53
CA TYR A 20 14.17 6.29 1.27
C TYR A 20 12.95 5.38 1.46
N ILE A 21 13.08 4.34 2.32
CA ILE A 21 12.03 3.32 2.41
C ILE A 21 10.83 3.76 3.24
N CYS A 22 11.04 4.55 4.29
CA CYS A 22 9.96 5.02 5.18
C CYS A 22 8.89 5.85 4.42
N PRO A 23 9.23 6.91 3.66
CA PRO A 23 8.22 7.67 2.94
C PRO A 23 7.51 6.85 1.86
N ALA A 24 8.23 5.97 1.16
CA ALA A 24 7.64 5.05 0.18
C ALA A 24 6.60 4.12 0.85
N ARG A 25 6.91 3.58 2.04
CA ARG A 25 5.96 2.77 2.81
C ARG A 25 4.73 3.55 3.23
N VAL A 26 4.89 4.77 3.74
CA VAL A 26 3.75 5.63 4.13
C VAL A 26 2.83 5.87 2.94
N MET A 27 3.38 6.14 1.75
CA MET A 27 2.60 6.33 0.53
C MET A 27 1.81 5.06 0.16
N VAL A 28 2.46 3.90 0.19
CA VAL A 28 1.82 2.60 -0.13
C VAL A 28 0.74 2.24 0.89
N GLU A 29 1.02 2.39 2.19
CA GLU A 29 0.07 2.10 3.26
C GLU A 29 -1.16 3.01 3.16
N ARG A 30 -0.97 4.30 2.87
CA ARG A 30 -2.07 5.23 2.61
C ARG A 30 -2.89 4.82 1.39
N ALA A 31 -2.25 4.49 0.27
CA ALA A 31 -2.94 4.08 -0.95
C ALA A 31 -3.77 2.80 -0.74
N ILE A 32 -3.21 1.79 -0.05
CA ILE A 32 -3.93 0.56 0.30
C ILE A 32 -5.11 0.86 1.24
N GLY A 33 -4.92 1.77 2.21
CA GLY A 33 -5.99 2.22 3.10
C GLY A 33 -7.16 2.85 2.34
N LEU A 34 -6.87 3.75 1.39
CA LEU A 34 -7.88 4.37 0.53
C LEU A 34 -8.58 3.36 -0.38
N LEU A 35 -7.82 2.45 -0.98
CA LEU A 35 -8.37 1.38 -1.83
C LEU A 35 -9.36 0.50 -1.06
N LYS A 36 -8.98 0.05 0.15
CA LYS A 36 -9.86 -0.74 1.03
C LYS A 36 -11.06 0.05 1.54
N GLY A 37 -10.89 1.34 1.80
CA GLY A 37 -11.98 2.23 2.19
C GLY A 37 -13.05 2.36 1.11
N ARG A 38 -12.62 2.49 -0.17
CA ARG A 38 -13.51 2.57 -1.33
C ARG A 38 -14.13 1.21 -1.67
N PHE A 39 -13.33 0.14 -1.67
CA PHE A 39 -13.76 -1.23 -1.96
C PHE A 39 -13.76 -2.07 -0.70
N ARG A 40 -14.80 -1.90 0.15
CA ARG A 40 -14.92 -2.63 1.42
C ARG A 40 -14.93 -4.15 1.27
N SER A 41 -15.29 -4.68 0.10
CA SER A 41 -15.19 -6.11 -0.24
C SER A 41 -13.78 -6.68 -0.06
N LEU A 42 -12.73 -5.85 -0.14
CA LEU A 42 -11.34 -6.24 0.10
C LEU A 42 -11.02 -6.48 1.59
N LEU A 43 -11.93 -6.14 2.49
CA LEU A 43 -11.82 -6.41 3.93
C LEU A 43 -12.41 -7.79 4.31
N ASP A 44 -13.21 -8.38 3.42
CA ASP A 44 -13.91 -9.64 3.65
C ASP A 44 -13.26 -10.83 2.93
N LYS A 45 -13.69 -12.04 3.30
CA LYS A 45 -13.29 -13.27 2.60
C LYS A 45 -13.98 -13.35 1.25
N LEU A 46 -13.18 -13.26 0.19
CA LEU A 46 -13.64 -13.47 -1.18
C LEU A 46 -13.65 -14.97 -1.52
N TYR A 47 -14.80 -15.51 -1.94
CA TYR A 47 -14.95 -16.93 -2.29
C TYR A 47 -14.37 -17.29 -3.68
N MET A 48 -13.84 -16.32 -4.41
CA MET A 48 -13.36 -16.45 -5.79
C MET A 48 -11.85 -16.69 -5.89
N ARG A 49 -11.32 -17.73 -5.21
CA ARG A 49 -9.87 -17.96 -4.99
C ARG A 49 -8.95 -17.67 -6.19
N ASN A 50 -9.27 -18.20 -7.36
CA ASN A 50 -8.42 -18.04 -8.57
C ASN A 50 -8.55 -16.67 -9.25
N LEU A 51 -9.57 -15.88 -8.89
CA LEU A 51 -9.86 -14.57 -9.45
C LEU A 51 -9.49 -13.41 -8.51
N ILE A 52 -9.14 -13.70 -7.25
CA ILE A 52 -8.76 -12.66 -6.27
C ILE A 52 -7.68 -11.71 -6.83
N PRO A 53 -6.59 -12.17 -7.46
CA PRO A 53 -5.59 -11.26 -8.00
C PRO A 53 -6.16 -10.33 -9.08
N LYS A 54 -6.98 -10.87 -10.00
CA LYS A 54 -7.65 -10.09 -11.06
C LYS A 54 -8.63 -9.08 -10.48
N TYR A 55 -9.35 -9.48 -9.44
CA TYR A 55 -10.29 -8.62 -8.72
C TYR A 55 -9.57 -7.44 -8.06
N ILE A 56 -8.46 -7.70 -7.35
CA ILE A 56 -7.64 -6.65 -6.73
C ILE A 56 -7.12 -5.67 -7.79
N ILE A 57 -6.61 -6.17 -8.92
CA ILE A 57 -6.14 -5.32 -10.03
C ILE A 57 -7.29 -4.45 -10.57
N ALA A 58 -8.48 -5.03 -10.77
CA ALA A 58 -9.65 -4.28 -11.21
C ALA A 58 -10.03 -3.17 -10.21
N CYS A 59 -10.01 -3.44 -8.91
CA CYS A 59 -10.21 -2.42 -7.87
C CYS A 59 -9.15 -1.30 -7.97
N CYS A 60 -7.87 -1.62 -8.18
CA CYS A 60 -6.82 -0.62 -8.36
C CYS A 60 -7.05 0.25 -9.61
N VAL A 61 -7.42 -0.36 -10.74
CA VAL A 61 -7.72 0.36 -11.99
C VAL A 61 -8.89 1.33 -11.77
N LEU A 62 -9.99 0.83 -11.19
CA LEU A 62 -11.17 1.66 -10.90
C LEU A 62 -10.87 2.77 -9.89
N HIS A 63 -10.06 2.49 -8.87
CA HIS A 63 -9.62 3.49 -7.90
C HIS A 63 -8.88 4.65 -8.58
N ASN A 64 -7.94 4.31 -9.48
CA ASN A 64 -7.17 5.31 -10.22
C ASN A 64 -8.07 6.14 -11.15
N ILE A 65 -9.06 5.52 -11.80
CA ILE A 65 -10.06 6.23 -12.60
C ILE A 65 -10.82 7.24 -11.73
N CYS A 66 -11.29 6.86 -10.54
CA CYS A 66 -11.96 7.80 -9.63
C CYS A 66 -11.04 8.96 -9.21
N ILE A 67 -9.77 8.68 -8.88
CA ILE A 67 -8.80 9.75 -8.57
C ILE A 67 -8.64 10.72 -9.74
N LEU A 68 -8.53 10.22 -10.97
CA LEU A 68 -8.39 11.06 -12.16
C LEU A 68 -9.63 11.93 -12.43
N ASN A 69 -10.82 11.46 -12.01
CA ASN A 69 -12.06 12.22 -12.11
C ASN A 69 -12.30 13.18 -10.93
N ASN A 70 -11.39 13.23 -9.94
CA ASN A 70 -11.53 14.02 -8.71
C ASN A 70 -12.77 13.66 -7.86
N ASP A 71 -13.16 12.37 -7.85
CA ASP A 71 -14.18 11.81 -6.94
C ASP A 71 -13.66 11.65 -5.50
#